data_AF-A0A4V2NAI0-F1
#
_entry.id   AF-A0A4V2NAI0-F1
#
_cell.length_a   1.000
_cell.length_b   1.000
_cell.length_c   1.000
_cell.angle_alpha   90.00
_cell.angle_beta   90.00
_cell.angle_gamma   90.00
#
_symmetry.space_group_name_H-M   'P 1'
#
loop_
_entity.id
_entity.type
_entity.pdbx_description
1 polymer ?
#
loop_
_entity_poly.entity_id
_entity_poly.type
_entity_poly.pdbx_seq_one_letter_code
_entity_poly.pdbx_strand_id
1 'polypeptide(L)'
;MGEERIAVVFDCNIYITCAELTGVPFSFRQLMNRKPADLEDRGRQLALLSGYAGGVSLARYSVFWSGHIIDEVRKHLRNDSFWSIGEAQEYIDTIQTQLIDYSGGRTLNRFGEGWGGLPDHEDRMVYETALQLAIDDPTLFVLLVSADRDFIRMARARCNRGNGSERRVMPLDVERFLQIGG
;
A
#
# COMPACT_ATOMS: atom_id res chain seq x y z
N MET A 1 14.30 5.49 24.63
CA MET A 1 13.32 4.67 23.88
C MET A 1 13.40 5.15 22.45
N GLY A 2 13.86 4.32 21.52
CA GLY A 2 13.91 4.71 20.10
C GLY A 2 12.50 4.77 19.55
N GLU A 3 12.18 5.77 18.72
CA GLU A 3 10.93 5.83 17.99
C GLU A 3 10.78 4.55 17.16
N GLU A 4 9.68 3.82 17.33
CA GLU A 4 9.39 2.63 16.53
C GLU A 4 9.19 3.06 15.08
N ARG A 5 9.99 2.51 14.17
CA ARG A 5 9.95 2.88 12.75
C ARG A 5 8.83 2.11 12.08
N ILE A 6 7.82 2.84 11.60
CA ILE A 6 6.66 2.24 10.96
C ILE A 6 6.86 2.25 9.44
N ALA A 7 6.67 1.09 8.82
CA ALA A 7 6.58 0.94 7.38
C ALA A 7 5.12 0.68 6.98
N VAL A 8 4.66 1.27 5.89
CA VAL A 8 3.32 1.02 5.34
C VAL A 8 3.44 0.42 3.95
N VAL A 9 2.73 -0.69 3.71
CA VAL A 9 2.54 -1.28 2.38
C VAL A 9 1.06 -1.20 2.06
N PHE A 10 0.71 -0.43 1.04
CA PHE A 10 -0.65 -0.40 0.51
C PHE A 10 -0.84 -1.51 -0.52
N ASP A 11 -2.02 -2.10 -0.52
CA ASP A 11 -2.49 -2.99 -1.56
C ASP A 11 -2.69 -2.24 -2.90
N CYS A 12 -2.55 -2.96 -4.02
CA CYS A 12 -2.85 -2.52 -5.38
C CYS A 12 -4.21 -1.83 -5.48
N ASN A 13 -5.25 -2.35 -4.79
CA ASN A 13 -6.60 -1.79 -4.85
C ASN A 13 -6.68 -0.32 -4.39
N ILE A 14 -5.82 0.12 -3.47
CA ILE A 14 -5.79 1.51 -3.01
C ILE A 14 -5.21 2.42 -4.11
N TYR A 15 -4.10 2.01 -4.73
CA TYR A 15 -3.49 2.76 -5.82
C TYR A 15 -4.39 2.85 -7.04
N ILE A 16 -5.01 1.74 -7.43
CA ILE A 16 -5.88 1.66 -8.60
C ILE A 16 -7.10 2.56 -8.43
N THR A 17 -7.83 2.44 -7.32
CA THR A 17 -9.01 3.30 -7.08
C THR A 17 -8.63 4.79 -7.05
N CYS A 18 -7.50 5.16 -6.46
CA CYS A 18 -7.07 6.56 -6.44
C CYS A 18 -6.75 7.10 -7.83
N ALA A 19 -6.18 6.28 -8.72
CA ALA A 19 -5.97 6.64 -10.11
C ALA A 19 -7.31 6.80 -10.85
N GLU A 20 -8.22 5.83 -10.72
CA GLU A 20 -9.55 5.86 -11.34
C GLU A 20 -10.38 7.07 -10.88
N LEU A 21 -10.27 7.44 -9.60
CA LEU A 21 -10.98 8.59 -9.04
C LEU A 21 -10.55 9.93 -9.66
N THR A 22 -9.27 10.10 -9.98
CA THR A 22 -8.75 11.36 -10.56
C THR A 22 -8.77 11.37 -12.08
N GLY A 23 -8.58 10.20 -12.70
CA GLY A 23 -8.28 10.09 -14.12
C GLY A 23 -6.93 10.68 -14.48
N VAL A 24 -6.76 10.95 -15.78
CA VAL A 24 -5.54 11.51 -16.38
C VAL A 24 -5.69 13.02 -16.61
N PRO A 25 -4.66 13.84 -16.32
CA PRO A 25 -3.43 13.47 -15.60
C PRO A 25 -3.71 13.28 -14.11
N PHE A 26 -2.98 12.36 -13.47
CA PHE A 26 -3.04 12.18 -12.02
C PHE A 26 -2.22 13.25 -11.30
N SER A 27 -2.75 13.76 -10.18
CA SER A 27 -1.96 14.47 -9.17
C SER A 27 -2.58 14.32 -7.80
N PHE A 28 -1.75 14.35 -6.75
CA PHE A 28 -2.24 14.37 -5.37
C PHE A 28 -3.15 15.58 -5.09
N ARG A 29 -2.92 16.70 -5.78
CA ARG A 29 -3.80 17.87 -5.69
C ARG A 29 -5.20 17.60 -6.24
N GLN A 30 -5.32 16.93 -7.39
CA GLN A 30 -6.63 16.52 -7.90
C GLN A 30 -7.27 15.48 -6.97
N LEU A 31 -6.48 14.52 -6.48
CA LEU A 31 -6.96 13.52 -5.53
C LEU A 31 -7.55 14.16 -4.27
N MET A 32 -6.88 15.16 -3.67
CA MET A 32 -7.40 15.89 -2.49
C MET A 32 -8.73 16.62 -2.75
N ASN A 33 -8.93 17.12 -3.97
CA ASN A 33 -10.13 17.88 -4.33
C ASN A 33 -11.25 16.99 -4.89
N ARG A 34 -10.98 15.70 -5.10
CA ARG A 34 -11.96 14.77 -5.64
C ARG A 34 -12.99 14.42 -4.57
N LYS A 35 -14.27 14.49 -4.92
CA LYS A 35 -15.37 13.98 -4.11
C LYS A 35 -15.67 12.53 -4.51
N PRO A 36 -15.40 11.54 -3.65
CA PRO A 36 -15.72 10.13 -3.91
C PRO A 36 -17.22 9.89 -4.03
N ALA A 37 -17.59 8.87 -4.81
CA ALA A 37 -18.99 8.49 -5.01
C ALA A 37 -19.57 7.78 -3.77
N ASP A 38 -18.75 6.98 -3.09
CA ASP A 38 -19.14 6.21 -1.92
C ASP A 38 -18.08 6.28 -0.78
N LEU A 39 -18.40 5.62 0.34
CA LEU A 39 -17.56 5.60 1.53
C LEU A 39 -16.32 4.73 1.38
N GLU A 40 -16.34 3.70 0.54
CA GLU A 40 -15.19 2.82 0.35
C GLU A 40 -14.11 3.53 -0.46
N ASP A 41 -14.51 4.18 -1.56
CA ASP A 41 -13.64 5.03 -2.37
C ASP A 41 -13.07 6.17 -1.55
N ARG A 42 -13.88 6.76 -0.66
CA ARG A 42 -13.42 7.76 0.30
C ARG A 42 -12.37 7.20 1.24
N GLY A 43 -12.56 5.98 1.74
CA GLY A 43 -11.56 5.32 2.58
C GLY A 43 -10.23 5.14 1.85
N ARG A 44 -10.26 4.57 0.64
CA ARG A 44 -9.06 4.31 -0.17
C ARG A 44 -8.32 5.61 -0.50
N GLN A 45 -9.07 6.65 -0.91
CA GLN A 45 -8.56 7.99 -1.13
C GLN A 45 -7.85 8.55 0.11
N LEU A 46 -8.51 8.50 1.28
CA LEU A 46 -7.94 9.01 2.52
C LEU A 46 -6.71 8.22 2.97
N ALA A 47 -6.68 6.89 2.75
CA ALA A 47 -5.52 6.07 3.08
C ALA A 47 -4.28 6.51 2.29
N LEU A 48 -4.42 6.67 0.97
CA LEU A 48 -3.31 7.11 0.13
C LEU A 48 -2.88 8.56 0.46
N LEU A 49 -3.84 9.46 0.70
CA LEU A 49 -3.56 10.84 1.10
C LEU A 49 -2.88 10.94 2.47
N SER A 50 -3.22 10.05 3.41
CA SER A 50 -2.52 9.98 4.70
C SER A 50 -1.06 9.57 4.50
N GLY A 51 -0.80 8.62 3.58
CA GLY A 51 0.56 8.29 3.17
C GLY A 51 1.30 9.47 2.56
N TYR A 52 0.65 10.21 1.66
CA TYR A 52 1.22 11.39 1.01
C TYR A 52 1.55 12.52 2.00
N ALA A 53 0.73 12.70 3.03
CA ALA A 53 0.97 13.68 4.09
C ALA A 53 2.19 13.34 4.99
N GLY A 54 2.83 12.19 4.79
CA GLY A 54 3.98 11.73 5.59
C GLY A 54 3.58 11.15 6.95
N GLY A 55 2.32 10.71 7.05
CA GLY A 55 1.75 10.14 8.26
C GLY A 55 0.60 10.95 8.83
N VAL A 56 0.14 10.49 9.97
CA VAL A 56 -1.00 11.03 10.70
C VAL A 56 -0.51 11.45 12.09
N SER A 57 -1.18 12.38 12.75
CA SER A 57 -0.61 13.33 13.73
C SER A 57 0.28 12.77 14.87
N LEU A 58 0.25 11.46 15.13
CA LEU A 58 0.95 10.80 16.23
C LEU A 58 2.08 9.84 15.79
N ALA A 59 2.23 9.51 14.50
CA ALA A 59 3.30 8.63 14.04
C ALA A 59 3.75 8.93 12.60
N ARG A 60 5.06 9.13 12.41
CA ARG A 60 5.69 9.19 11.08
C ARG A 60 5.94 7.78 10.58
N TYR A 61 5.52 7.52 9.35
CA TYR A 61 5.79 6.26 8.67
C TYR A 61 6.32 6.48 7.26
N SER A 62 7.06 5.49 6.77
CA SER A 62 7.56 5.44 5.40
C SER A 62 6.72 4.46 4.58
N VAL A 63 6.37 4.83 3.36
CA VAL A 63 5.53 4.01 2.47
C VAL A 63 6.41 3.21 1.52
N PHE A 64 6.17 1.91 1.42
CA PHE A 64 6.91 0.98 0.60
C PHE A 64 5.96 0.27 -0.36
N TRP A 65 6.51 -0.14 -1.49
CA TRP A 65 5.86 -1.05 -2.43
C TRP A 65 6.91 -1.93 -3.11
N SER A 66 6.48 -2.89 -3.92
CA SER A 66 7.36 -3.80 -4.64
C SER A 66 7.23 -3.64 -6.15
N GLY A 67 8.21 -4.18 -6.89
CA GLY A 67 8.11 -4.30 -8.34
C GLY A 67 6.81 -4.99 -8.79
N HIS A 68 6.35 -6.00 -8.04
CA HIS A 68 5.10 -6.70 -8.33
C HIS A 68 3.87 -5.78 -8.20
N ILE A 69 3.78 -5.01 -7.10
CA ILE A 69 2.71 -4.02 -6.92
C ILE A 69 2.71 -3.00 -8.07
N ILE A 70 3.90 -2.51 -8.45
CA ILE A 70 4.05 -1.57 -9.57
C ILE A 70 3.51 -2.18 -10.87
N ASP A 71 3.90 -3.43 -11.16
CA ASP A 71 3.54 -4.11 -12.40
C ASP A 71 2.04 -4.40 -12.46
N GLU A 72 1.42 -4.81 -11.35
CA GLU A 72 -0.03 -5.06 -11.32
C GLU A 72 -0.84 -3.77 -11.43
N VAL A 73 -0.44 -2.70 -10.73
CA VAL A 73 -1.08 -1.38 -10.87
C VAL A 73 -0.95 -0.88 -12.31
N ARG A 74 0.26 -0.97 -12.92
CA ARG A 74 0.48 -0.57 -14.31
C ARG A 74 -0.36 -1.42 -15.28
N LYS A 75 -0.42 -2.74 -15.06
CA LYS A 75 -1.20 -3.67 -15.88
C LYS A 75 -2.70 -3.34 -15.82
N HIS A 76 -3.23 -3.08 -14.62
CA HIS A 76 -4.63 -2.72 -14.45
C HIS A 76 -4.96 -1.41 -15.17
N LEU A 77 -4.17 -0.36 -14.96
CA LEU A 77 -4.41 0.93 -15.62
C LEU A 77 -4.33 0.81 -17.15
N ARG A 78 -3.40 0.04 -17.69
CA ARG A 78 -3.29 -0.18 -19.15
C ARG A 78 -4.44 -0.98 -19.75
N ASN A 79 -5.08 -1.84 -18.97
CA ASN A 79 -6.25 -2.60 -19.43
C ASN A 79 -7.51 -1.74 -19.43
N ASP A 80 -7.55 -0.69 -18.61
CA ASP A 80 -8.56 0.34 -18.74
C ASP A 80 -8.26 1.17 -20.00
N SER A 81 -9.18 1.11 -20.97
CA SER A 81 -9.08 1.82 -22.25
C SER A 81 -8.93 3.35 -22.13
N PHE A 82 -9.08 3.88 -20.93
CA PHE A 82 -8.91 5.30 -20.62
C PHE A 82 -7.44 5.73 -20.48
N TRP A 83 -6.50 4.82 -20.18
CA TRP A 83 -5.10 5.18 -19.93
C TRP A 83 -4.17 4.64 -21.02
N SER A 84 -3.35 5.54 -21.59
CA SER A 84 -2.22 5.14 -22.42
C SER A 84 -1.07 4.57 -21.58
N ILE A 85 -0.14 3.88 -22.26
CA ILE A 85 1.07 3.36 -21.63
C ILE A 85 1.89 4.49 -20.97
N GLY A 86 1.97 5.65 -21.62
CA GLY A 86 2.69 6.81 -21.11
C GLY A 86 2.05 7.35 -19.83
N GLU A 87 0.73 7.53 -19.82
CA GLU A 87 0.00 8.06 -18.66
C GLU A 87 0.02 7.10 -17.47
N ALA A 88 -0.06 5.79 -17.72
CA ALA A 88 0.11 4.78 -16.67
C ALA A 88 1.53 4.83 -16.09
N GLN A 89 2.56 5.07 -16.90
CA GLN A 89 3.92 5.22 -16.41
C GLN A 89 4.10 6.54 -15.63
N GLU A 90 3.55 7.64 -16.11
CA GLU A 90 3.56 8.93 -15.40
C GLU A 90 2.89 8.84 -14.02
N TYR A 91 1.83 8.05 -13.91
CA TYR A 91 1.20 7.74 -12.61
C TYR A 91 2.18 7.02 -11.67
N ILE A 92 2.81 5.94 -12.14
CA ILE A 92 3.81 5.19 -11.35
C ILE A 92 4.96 6.10 -10.92
N ASP A 93 5.48 6.94 -11.81
CA ASP A 93 6.58 7.88 -11.52
C ASP A 93 6.16 8.93 -10.49
N THR A 94 4.90 9.37 -10.55
CA THR A 94 4.31 10.30 -9.58
C THR A 94 4.20 9.65 -8.21
N ILE A 95 3.70 8.41 -8.12
CA ILE A 95 3.63 7.68 -6.84
C ILE A 95 5.04 7.43 -6.29
N GLN A 96 5.98 6.98 -7.12
CA GLN A 96 7.37 6.76 -6.72
C GLN A 96 7.96 8.02 -6.10
N THR A 97 7.89 9.15 -6.82
CA THR A 97 8.56 10.38 -6.41
C THR A 97 7.86 11.05 -5.23
N GLN A 98 6.53 11.19 -5.31
CA GLN A 98 5.78 12.05 -4.38
C GLN A 98 5.27 11.32 -3.14
N LEU A 99 5.18 9.98 -3.16
CA LEU A 99 4.73 9.18 -2.02
C LEU A 99 5.87 8.33 -1.46
N ILE A 100 6.49 7.49 -2.28
CA ILE A 100 7.47 6.50 -1.81
C ILE A 100 8.77 7.18 -1.39
N ASP A 101 9.40 7.93 -2.29
CA ASP A 101 10.69 8.59 -2.04
C ASP A 101 10.54 9.72 -1.00
N TYR A 102 9.46 10.52 -1.10
CA TYR A 102 9.20 11.62 -0.17
C TYR A 102 8.97 11.15 1.27
N SER A 103 8.34 9.99 1.47
CA SER A 103 8.13 9.42 2.81
C SER A 103 9.39 8.73 3.39
N GLY A 104 10.51 8.69 2.64
CA GLY A 104 11.72 7.97 3.02
C GLY A 104 11.61 6.45 2.87
N GLY A 105 10.58 5.98 2.14
CA GLY A 105 10.43 4.59 1.76
C GLY A 105 11.30 4.22 0.56
N ARG A 106 11.04 3.03 -0.01
CA ARG A 106 11.72 2.56 -1.22
C ARG A 106 10.93 1.45 -1.90
N THR A 107 11.30 1.17 -3.14
CA THR A 107 10.83 0.01 -3.89
C THR A 107 11.64 -1.23 -3.53
N LEU A 108 10.95 -2.30 -3.15
CA LEU A 108 11.56 -3.60 -2.92
C LEU A 108 11.70 -4.33 -4.25
N ASN A 109 12.95 -4.65 -4.58
CA ASN A 109 13.30 -5.42 -5.76
C ASN A 109 13.81 -6.79 -5.30
N ARG A 110 13.14 -7.86 -5.75
CA ARG A 110 13.50 -9.27 -5.48
C ARG A 110 13.34 -9.68 -4.01
N PHE A 111 12.26 -10.38 -3.74
CA PHE A 111 12.09 -11.25 -2.58
C PHE A 111 11.59 -12.60 -3.08
N GLY A 112 11.96 -13.68 -2.38
CA GLY A 112 11.64 -15.03 -2.83
C GLY A 112 10.14 -15.28 -2.71
N GLU A 113 9.49 -15.62 -3.83
CA GLU A 113 8.19 -16.29 -3.83
C GLU A 113 8.35 -17.60 -3.07
N GLY A 114 7.62 -17.80 -1.98
CA GLY A 114 7.79 -19.06 -1.24
C GLY A 114 7.30 -19.08 0.20
N TRP A 115 6.75 -17.99 0.70
CA TRP A 115 6.19 -17.94 2.06
C TRP A 115 4.67 -18.25 2.07
N GLY A 116 4.10 -18.42 0.87
CA GLY A 116 2.67 -18.39 0.58
C GLY A 116 1.84 -19.58 1.04
N GLY A 117 0.91 -19.31 1.96
CA GLY A 117 -0.32 -20.07 2.21
C GLY A 117 -1.60 -19.30 1.83
N LEU A 118 -1.48 -18.16 1.16
CA LEU A 118 -2.61 -17.37 0.65
C LEU A 118 -3.00 -17.86 -0.77
N PRO A 119 -4.31 -18.01 -1.06
CA PRO A 119 -4.79 -18.64 -2.29
C PRO A 119 -4.64 -17.75 -3.51
N ASP A 120 -4.87 -16.44 -3.35
CA ASP A 120 -4.71 -15.46 -4.42
C ASP A 120 -3.24 -15.06 -4.58
N HIS A 121 -2.80 -14.94 -5.83
CA HIS A 121 -1.42 -14.61 -6.15
C HIS A 121 -1.08 -13.16 -5.80
N GLU A 122 -1.98 -12.22 -6.10
CA GLU A 122 -1.75 -10.79 -5.89
C GLU A 122 -1.71 -10.47 -4.39
N ASP A 123 -2.68 -10.99 -3.63
CA ASP A 123 -2.70 -10.91 -2.16
C ASP A 123 -1.41 -11.47 -1.54
N ARG A 124 -0.92 -12.59 -2.09
CA ARG A 124 0.32 -13.21 -1.63
C ARG A 124 1.51 -12.28 -1.85
N MET A 125 1.61 -11.65 -3.01
CA MET A 125 2.74 -10.77 -3.33
C MET A 125 2.73 -9.49 -2.49
N VAL A 126 1.54 -8.93 -2.18
CA VAL A 126 1.41 -7.81 -1.24
C VAL A 126 1.83 -8.24 0.18
N TYR A 127 1.39 -9.42 0.64
CA TYR A 127 1.81 -9.96 1.93
C TYR A 127 3.32 -10.22 2.02
N GLU A 128 3.91 -10.84 0.99
CA GLU A 128 5.34 -11.12 0.96
C GLU A 128 6.18 -9.84 0.92
N THR A 129 5.68 -8.77 0.28
CA THR A 129 6.30 -7.44 0.35
C THR A 129 6.41 -6.95 1.79
N ALA A 130 5.32 -7.03 2.56
CA ALA A 130 5.28 -6.60 3.95
C ALA A 130 6.14 -7.51 4.85
N LEU A 131 6.12 -8.82 4.63
CA LEU A 131 6.91 -9.78 5.38
C LEU A 131 8.42 -9.58 5.14
N GLN A 132 8.83 -9.36 3.89
CA GLN A 132 10.23 -9.13 3.57
C GLN A 132 10.78 -7.90 4.31
N LEU A 133 10.01 -6.81 4.39
CA LEU A 133 10.42 -5.63 5.17
C LEU A 133 10.68 -5.96 6.63
N ALA A 134 9.79 -6.75 7.25
CA ALA A 134 9.94 -7.19 8.63
C ALA A 134 11.09 -8.19 8.84
N ILE A 135 11.54 -8.88 7.79
CA ILE A 135 12.71 -9.76 7.80
C ILE A 135 13.99 -8.94 7.66
N ASP A 136 14.04 -8.04 6.69
CA ASP A 136 15.22 -7.23 6.37
C ASP A 136 15.58 -6.27 7.50
N ASP A 137 14.57 -5.71 8.19
CA ASP A 137 14.76 -4.85 9.34
C ASP A 137 13.82 -5.27 10.48
N PRO A 138 14.31 -6.08 11.45
CA PRO A 138 13.52 -6.55 12.60
C PRO A 138 13.04 -5.44 13.55
N THR A 139 13.51 -4.20 13.35
CA THR A 139 13.06 -3.03 14.11
C THR A 139 11.86 -2.33 13.46
N LEU A 140 11.52 -2.67 12.21
CA LEU A 140 10.33 -2.15 11.55
C LEU A 140 9.06 -2.84 12.05
N PHE A 141 8.06 -2.02 12.32
CA PHE A 141 6.68 -2.47 12.41
C PHE A 141 5.98 -2.18 11.08
N VAL A 142 5.43 -3.20 10.43
CA VAL A 142 4.92 -3.09 9.07
C VAL A 142 3.40 -3.13 9.08
N LEU A 143 2.77 -2.04 8.65
CA LEU A 143 1.34 -1.99 8.41
C LEU A 143 1.07 -2.43 6.97
N LEU A 144 0.36 -3.55 6.81
CA LEU A 144 -0.18 -3.96 5.52
C LEU A 144 -1.61 -3.47 5.44
N VAL A 145 -1.93 -2.62 4.47
CA VAL A 145 -3.23 -1.93 4.39
C VAL A 145 -3.95 -2.30 3.11
N SER A 146 -5.18 -2.82 3.22
CA SER A 146 -6.01 -3.20 2.08
C SER A 146 -7.48 -2.86 2.30
N ALA A 147 -8.20 -2.61 1.20
CA ALA A 147 -9.66 -2.56 1.21
C ALA A 147 -10.31 -3.97 1.13
N ASP A 148 -9.55 -5.00 0.75
CA ASP A 148 -10.02 -6.38 0.71
C ASP A 148 -10.06 -6.97 2.12
N ARG A 149 -11.28 -7.10 2.66
CA ARG A 149 -11.50 -7.60 4.01
C ARG A 149 -11.19 -9.09 4.15
N ASP A 150 -11.34 -9.88 3.09
CA ASP A 150 -11.03 -11.30 3.12
C ASP A 150 -9.52 -11.51 3.11
N PHE A 151 -8.79 -10.78 2.29
CA PHE A 151 -7.33 -10.75 2.32
C PHE A 151 -6.82 -10.38 3.73
N ILE A 152 -7.30 -9.28 4.31
CA ILE A 152 -6.91 -8.85 5.66
C ILE A 152 -7.22 -9.93 6.71
N ARG A 153 -8.39 -10.57 6.63
CA ARG A 153 -8.76 -11.66 7.54
C ARG A 153 -7.77 -12.83 7.45
N MET A 154 -7.39 -13.21 6.23
CA MET A 154 -6.45 -14.31 6.00
C MET A 154 -5.02 -13.96 6.42
N ALA A 155 -4.53 -12.77 6.06
CA ALA A 155 -3.23 -12.27 6.47
C ALA A 155 -3.12 -12.19 8.00
N ARG A 156 -4.15 -11.67 8.70
CA ARG A 156 -4.19 -11.65 10.18
C ARG A 156 -4.10 -13.05 10.77
N ALA A 157 -4.84 -14.01 10.21
CA ALA A 157 -4.80 -15.39 10.67
C ALA A 157 -3.39 -16.00 10.51
N ARG A 158 -2.65 -15.62 9.47
CA ARG A 158 -1.26 -16.03 9.25
C ARG A 158 -0.33 -15.40 10.28
N CYS A 159 -0.35 -14.07 10.44
CA CYS A 159 0.47 -13.35 11.42
C CYS A 159 0.27 -13.85 12.86
N ASN A 160 -0.98 -14.18 13.24
CA ASN A 160 -1.31 -14.71 14.57
C ASN A 160 -0.74 -16.12 14.83
N ARG A 161 -0.63 -16.96 13.78
CA ARG A 161 -0.03 -18.30 13.88
C ARG A 161 1.50 -18.27 13.68
N GLY A 162 2.01 -17.18 13.14
CA GLY A 162 3.40 -17.01 12.79
C GLY A 162 4.34 -16.82 13.97
N ASN A 163 5.63 -16.97 13.68
CA ASN A 163 6.73 -16.68 14.60
C ASN A 163 7.65 -15.59 14.03
N GLY A 164 8.46 -14.96 14.89
CA GLY A 164 9.44 -13.95 14.46
C GLY A 164 8.83 -12.77 13.69
N SER A 165 9.33 -12.53 12.48
CA SER A 165 8.97 -11.40 11.61
C SER A 165 7.49 -11.34 11.23
N GLU A 166 6.77 -12.47 11.19
CA GLU A 166 5.33 -12.46 10.87
C GLU A 166 4.51 -11.70 11.92
N ARG A 167 4.99 -11.59 13.17
CA ARG A 167 4.34 -10.80 14.24
C ARG A 167 4.60 -9.29 14.14
N ARG A 168 5.55 -8.89 13.30
CA ARG A 168 5.84 -7.47 13.01
C ARG A 168 4.99 -6.91 11.87
N VAL A 169 4.33 -7.79 11.11
CA VAL A 169 3.35 -7.40 10.11
C VAL A 169 1.98 -7.30 10.79
N MET A 170 1.34 -6.14 10.66
CA MET A 170 -0.02 -5.88 11.14
C MET A 170 -0.93 -5.60 9.96
N PRO A 171 -1.71 -6.60 9.50
CA PRO A 171 -2.69 -6.40 8.45
C PRO A 171 -3.89 -5.58 8.95
N LEU A 172 -4.22 -4.54 8.21
CA LEU A 172 -5.22 -3.54 8.51
C LEU A 172 -6.17 -3.36 7.33
N ASP A 173 -7.46 -3.37 7.63
CA ASP A 173 -8.43 -2.76 6.73
C ASP A 173 -8.25 -1.23 6.74
N VAL A 174 -8.69 -0.58 5.67
CA VAL A 174 -8.59 0.88 5.49
C VAL A 174 -9.21 1.67 6.65
N GLU A 175 -10.36 1.24 7.18
CA GLU A 175 -11.03 1.92 8.28
C GLU A 175 -10.15 1.95 9.54
N ARG A 176 -9.61 0.80 9.92
CA ARG A 176 -8.73 0.68 11.08
C ARG A 176 -7.40 1.41 10.88
N PHE A 177 -6.86 1.43 9.68
CA PHE A 177 -5.66 2.22 9.36
C PHE A 177 -5.90 3.71 9.62
N LEU A 178 -7.03 4.24 9.16
CA LEU A 178 -7.38 5.65 9.36
C LEU A 178 -7.65 5.99 10.84
N GLN A 179 -8.17 5.04 11.63
CA GLN A 179 -8.36 5.22 13.08
C GLN A 179 -7.06 5.26 13.87
N ILE A 180 -6.03 4.53 13.45
CA ILE A 180 -4.72 4.54 14.13
C ILE A 180 -4.00 5.89 13.92
N GLY A 181 -4.37 6.61 12.87
CA GLY A 181 -3.82 7.91 12.57
C GLY A 181 -4.62 9.13 13.06
N GLY A 182 -5.91 8.94 13.36
CA GLY A 182 -6.85 10.01 13.72
C GLY A 182 -6.72 10.52 15.14
#